data_AF-A0A819YD64-F1
#
_entry.id   AF-A0A819YD64-F1
#
_cell.length_a   1.000
_cell.length_b   1.000
_cell.length_c   1.000
_cell.angle_alpha   90.00
_cell.angle_beta   90.00
_cell.angle_gamma   90.00
#
_symmetry.space_group_name_H-M   'P 1'
#
loop_
_entity.id
_entity.type
_entity.pdbx_description
1 polymer ?
#
loop_
_entity_poly.entity_id
_entity_poly.type
_entity_poly.pdbx_seq_one_letter_code
_entity_poly.pdbx_strand_id
1 'polypeptide(L)'
;NENQNTSSSFSLSECLINIRENTLVTLANIAGVLNFDTYDSYLINQLINGLLHWSTCYSGEAIDPLQSSYISAQHLSIEILTKLSVHDMNMDFILATPSFYSIISLFHILTDWLNVDNMNSNISNSYTNVTRSQAYIQREFAIVLLNALVRCDSNAAHIIANIPYTISLLINFLEDYERKTTELITRYGSDYVLRLINTQETEQILFTTNDMLARAATCLLSMINYTDNIKIMKKYEDRILNLSISNVMDRNIGRILTDILHYCSLYNS
;
A
#
# COMPACT_ATOMS: atom_id res chain seq x y z
N ASN A 1 -19.43 8.92 56.22
CA ASN A 1 -20.52 8.36 55.39
C ASN A 1 -21.20 9.49 54.64
N GLU A 2 -20.50 10.03 53.64
CA GLU A 2 -21.11 10.84 52.60
C GLU A 2 -20.92 10.09 51.29
N ASN A 3 -22.02 10.00 50.56
CA ASN A 3 -22.28 9.00 49.53
C ASN A 3 -21.35 9.16 48.33
N GLN A 4 -20.63 8.07 48.05
CA GLN A 4 -20.15 7.72 46.71
C GLN A 4 -21.35 7.64 45.77
N ASN A 5 -21.60 8.71 45.01
CA ASN A 5 -22.45 8.70 43.83
C ASN A 5 -21.72 9.44 42.70
N THR A 6 -20.55 8.95 42.32
CA THR A 6 -20.04 9.13 40.97
C THR A 6 -20.72 8.09 40.09
N SER A 7 -21.98 8.36 39.72
CA SER A 7 -22.61 7.65 38.61
C SER A 7 -21.76 7.93 37.38
N SER A 8 -20.99 6.93 36.93
CA SER A 8 -20.26 6.92 35.68
C SER A 8 -21.24 7.24 34.56
N SER A 9 -21.28 8.51 34.14
CA SER A 9 -22.01 8.95 32.97
C SER A 9 -21.41 8.20 31.79
N PHE A 10 -22.15 7.20 31.29
CA PHE A 10 -21.83 6.52 30.04
C PHE A 10 -21.77 7.60 28.95
N SER A 11 -20.58 8.03 28.56
CA SER A 11 -20.44 9.04 27.55
C SER A 11 -20.73 8.36 26.20
N LEU A 12 -21.82 8.77 25.54
CA LEU A 12 -22.18 8.23 24.22
C LEU A 12 -21.00 8.35 23.24
N SER A 13 -20.15 9.36 23.42
CA SER A 13 -18.90 9.57 22.70
C SER A 13 -17.90 8.43 22.85
N GLU A 14 -17.60 7.96 24.07
CA GLU A 14 -16.68 6.83 24.28
C GLU A 14 -17.26 5.54 23.69
N CYS A 15 -18.57 5.34 23.83
CA CYS A 15 -19.25 4.20 23.22
C CYS A 15 -19.13 4.22 21.69
N LEU A 16 -19.35 5.37 21.04
CA LEU A 16 -19.22 5.51 19.59
C LEU A 16 -17.79 5.27 19.10
N ILE A 17 -16.77 5.74 19.83
CA ILE A 17 -15.37 5.47 19.50
C ILE A 17 -15.08 3.96 19.53
N ASN A 18 -15.55 3.27 20.57
CA ASN A 18 -15.38 1.82 20.69
C ASN A 18 -16.15 1.04 19.63
N ILE A 19 -17.37 1.46 19.29
CA ILE A 19 -18.15 0.85 18.20
C ILE A 19 -17.42 1.03 16.86
N ARG A 20 -16.89 2.22 16.58
CA ARG A 20 -16.10 2.50 15.37
C ARG A 20 -14.88 1.59 15.29
N GLU A 21 -14.08 1.54 16.36
CA GLU A 21 -12.88 0.68 16.42
C GLU A 21 -13.25 -0.79 16.19
N ASN A 22 -14.23 -1.32 16.94
CA ASN A 22 -14.66 -2.72 16.79
C ASN A 22 -15.19 -3.02 15.39
N THR A 23 -15.90 -2.07 14.77
CA THR A 23 -16.43 -2.22 13.41
C THR A 23 -15.29 -2.26 12.39
N LEU A 24 -14.32 -1.36 12.47
CA LEU A 24 -13.16 -1.34 11.57
C LEU A 24 -12.31 -2.61 11.73
N VAL A 25 -12.05 -3.05 12.96
CA VAL A 25 -11.32 -4.31 13.21
C VAL A 25 -12.10 -5.52 12.66
N THR A 26 -13.41 -5.56 12.86
CA THR A 26 -14.26 -6.63 12.32
C THR A 26 -14.24 -6.64 10.80
N LEU A 27 -14.37 -5.47 10.17
CA LEU A 27 -14.30 -5.31 8.71
C LEU A 27 -12.92 -5.74 8.18
N ALA A 28 -11.82 -5.34 8.83
CA ALA A 28 -10.47 -5.73 8.43
C ALA A 28 -10.29 -7.26 8.42
N ASN A 29 -10.93 -7.95 9.37
CA ASN A 29 -10.89 -9.41 9.45
C ASN A 29 -11.71 -10.11 8.35
N ILE A 30 -12.88 -9.56 7.96
CA ILE A 30 -13.77 -10.18 6.97
C ILE A 30 -13.54 -9.69 5.53
N ALA A 31 -12.83 -8.59 5.33
CA ALA A 31 -12.68 -7.92 4.03
C ALA A 31 -12.12 -8.84 2.93
N GLY A 32 -11.25 -9.79 3.25
CA GLY A 32 -10.64 -10.68 2.25
C GLY A 32 -11.64 -11.66 1.61
N VAL A 33 -12.75 -11.96 2.28
CA VAL A 33 -13.81 -12.85 1.77
C VAL A 33 -15.05 -12.09 1.31
N LEU A 34 -15.10 -10.77 1.52
CA LEU A 34 -16.26 -9.96 1.21
C LEU A 34 -16.30 -9.67 -0.30
N ASN A 35 -17.37 -10.14 -0.96
CA ASN A 35 -17.67 -9.82 -2.35
C ASN A 35 -18.94 -8.98 -2.41
N PHE A 36 -18.85 -7.78 -3.01
CA PHE A 36 -19.95 -6.83 -3.08
C PHE A 36 -21.06 -7.21 -4.05
N ASP A 37 -20.83 -8.12 -4.99
CA ASP A 37 -21.80 -8.48 -6.04
C ASP A 37 -23.19 -8.90 -5.51
N THR A 38 -23.25 -9.50 -4.31
CA THR A 38 -24.50 -10.00 -3.71
C THR A 38 -25.27 -8.99 -2.87
N TYR A 39 -24.76 -7.77 -2.69
CA TYR A 39 -25.31 -6.79 -1.75
C TYR A 39 -25.94 -5.59 -2.46
N ASP A 40 -26.82 -4.88 -1.73
CA ASP A 40 -27.46 -3.67 -2.24
C ASP A 40 -26.44 -2.54 -2.47
N SER A 41 -26.51 -1.89 -3.64
CA SER A 41 -25.58 -0.84 -4.06
C SER A 41 -25.57 0.34 -3.11
N TYR A 42 -26.69 0.65 -2.44
CA TYR A 42 -26.71 1.71 -1.44
C TYR A 42 -25.82 1.37 -0.24
N LEU A 43 -25.89 0.14 0.28
CA LEU A 43 -25.09 -0.29 1.43
C LEU A 43 -23.59 -0.33 1.09
N ILE A 44 -23.25 -0.84 -0.10
CA ILE A 44 -21.87 -0.86 -0.59
C ILE A 44 -21.31 0.57 -0.69
N ASN A 45 -22.07 1.49 -1.28
CA ASN A 45 -21.66 2.89 -1.41
C ASN A 45 -21.45 3.55 -0.04
N GLN A 46 -22.29 3.29 0.95
CA GLN A 46 -22.09 3.83 2.31
C GLN A 46 -20.82 3.29 2.95
N LEU A 47 -20.57 1.98 2.81
CA LEU A 47 -19.37 1.34 3.34
C LEU A 47 -18.11 1.91 2.69
N ILE A 48 -18.06 1.96 1.36
CA ILE A 48 -16.90 2.46 0.61
C ILE A 48 -16.66 3.94 0.90
N ASN A 49 -17.71 4.78 0.94
CA ASN A 49 -17.56 6.20 1.29
C ASN A 49 -17.00 6.38 2.71
N GLY A 50 -17.46 5.58 3.67
CA GLY A 50 -16.92 5.58 5.03
C GLY A 50 -15.44 5.19 5.07
N LEU A 51 -15.06 4.12 4.37
CA LEU A 51 -13.68 3.66 4.29
C LEU A 51 -12.77 4.69 3.59
N LEU A 52 -13.22 5.27 2.48
CA LEU A 52 -12.50 6.32 1.77
C LEU A 52 -12.33 7.57 2.64
N HIS A 53 -13.37 7.97 3.37
CA HIS A 53 -13.28 9.06 4.32
C HIS A 53 -12.21 8.80 5.38
N TRP A 54 -12.27 7.67 6.09
CA TRP A 54 -11.29 7.34 7.14
C TRP A 54 -9.87 7.12 6.60
N SER A 55 -9.73 6.64 5.36
CA SER A 55 -8.42 6.51 4.70
C SER A 55 -7.79 7.86 4.36
N THR A 56 -8.61 8.88 4.06
CA THR A 56 -8.16 10.21 3.60
C THR A 56 -8.24 11.32 4.64
N CYS A 57 -8.79 11.02 5.81
CA CYS A 57 -8.98 11.99 6.87
C CYS A 57 -7.66 12.29 7.58
N TYR A 58 -7.30 13.58 7.67
CA TYR A 58 -6.13 14.06 8.41
C TYR A 58 -6.46 14.47 9.85
N SER A 59 -7.61 14.08 10.39
CA SER A 59 -7.96 14.39 11.77
C SER A 59 -7.12 13.57 12.75
N GLY A 60 -6.90 14.10 13.96
CA GLY A 60 -6.23 13.35 15.03
C GLY A 60 -6.89 12.00 15.29
N GLU A 61 -8.23 11.94 15.26
CA GLU A 61 -8.97 10.67 15.45
C GLU A 61 -8.70 9.60 14.37
N ALA A 62 -8.29 10.00 13.16
CA ALA A 62 -7.99 9.09 12.07
C ALA A 62 -6.53 8.61 12.09
N ILE A 63 -5.60 9.49 12.49
CA ILE A 63 -4.15 9.26 12.47
C ILE A 63 -3.66 8.66 13.79
N ASP A 64 -4.22 9.10 14.92
CA ASP A 64 -3.80 8.65 16.25
C ASP A 64 -4.14 7.16 16.45
N PRO A 65 -3.27 6.42 17.16
CA PRO A 65 -3.54 5.02 17.46
C PRO A 65 -4.80 4.89 18.33
N LEU A 66 -5.70 3.98 17.93
CA LEU A 66 -6.89 3.67 18.70
C LEU A 66 -6.51 3.00 20.02
N GLN A 67 -7.35 3.22 21.04
CA GLN A 67 -7.02 2.85 22.42
C GLN A 67 -6.85 1.34 22.64
N SER A 68 -7.60 0.51 21.91
CA SER A 68 -7.62 -0.94 22.13
C SER A 68 -6.65 -1.70 21.22
N SER A 69 -6.58 -1.29 19.95
CA SER A 69 -5.80 -1.96 18.90
C SER A 69 -4.41 -1.38 18.68
N TYR A 70 -4.13 -0.18 19.19
CA TYR A 70 -2.89 0.58 18.94
C TYR A 70 -2.63 0.86 17.44
N ILE A 71 -3.64 0.67 16.60
CA ILE A 71 -3.61 0.90 15.16
C ILE A 71 -4.57 2.06 14.87
N SER A 72 -4.21 2.94 13.94
CA SER A 72 -5.09 4.08 13.63
C SER A 72 -6.27 3.67 12.74
N ALA A 73 -7.34 4.46 12.75
CA ALA A 73 -8.49 4.21 11.88
C ALA A 73 -8.13 4.32 10.39
N GLN A 74 -7.19 5.20 10.03
CA GLN A 74 -6.64 5.28 8.67
C GLN A 74 -5.96 3.98 8.25
N HIS A 75 -5.17 3.39 9.16
CA HIS A 75 -4.49 2.12 8.90
C HIS A 75 -5.47 0.99 8.62
N LEU A 76 -6.45 0.81 9.51
CA LEU A 76 -7.49 -0.21 9.33
C LEU A 76 -8.29 0.02 8.04
N SER A 77 -8.61 1.27 7.71
CA SER A 77 -9.38 1.58 6.51
C SER A 77 -8.64 1.23 5.22
N ILE A 78 -7.34 1.51 5.14
CA ILE A 78 -6.52 1.14 3.99
C ILE A 78 -6.28 -0.38 3.95
N GLU A 79 -6.08 -1.03 5.09
CA GLU A 79 -6.02 -2.50 5.16
C GLU A 79 -7.30 -3.13 4.61
N ILE A 80 -8.47 -2.63 5.02
CA ILE A 80 -9.77 -3.09 4.51
C ILE A 80 -9.85 -2.90 3.00
N LEU A 81 -9.57 -1.70 2.48
CA LEU A 81 -9.58 -1.42 1.04
C LEU A 81 -8.61 -2.33 0.27
N THR A 82 -7.45 -2.61 0.85
CA THR A 82 -6.43 -3.49 0.26
C THR A 82 -6.89 -4.96 0.23
N LYS A 83 -7.62 -5.42 1.24
CA LYS A 83 -8.21 -6.76 1.25
C LYS A 83 -9.40 -6.89 0.29
N LEU A 84 -10.21 -5.82 0.17
CA LEU A 84 -11.32 -5.77 -0.79
C LEU A 84 -10.82 -5.78 -2.23
N SER A 85 -9.66 -5.17 -2.50
CA SER A 85 -9.07 -5.09 -3.86
C SER A 85 -8.61 -6.43 -4.43
N VAL A 86 -8.68 -7.51 -3.64
CA VAL A 86 -8.45 -8.88 -4.13
C VAL A 86 -9.53 -9.30 -5.14
N HIS A 87 -10.74 -8.75 -5.04
CA HIS A 87 -11.84 -9.03 -5.97
C HIS A 87 -12.01 -7.87 -6.96
N ASP A 88 -11.89 -8.15 -8.25
CA ASP A 88 -11.97 -7.11 -9.31
C ASP A 88 -13.31 -6.35 -9.27
N MET A 89 -14.43 -7.06 -9.02
CA MET A 89 -15.75 -6.43 -8.88
C MET A 89 -15.81 -5.40 -7.75
N ASN A 90 -15.13 -5.66 -6.62
CA ASN A 90 -15.09 -4.69 -5.52
C ASN A 90 -14.32 -3.43 -5.92
N MET A 91 -13.29 -3.57 -6.75
CA MET A 91 -12.53 -2.43 -7.27
C MET A 91 -13.37 -1.56 -8.19
N ASP A 92 -14.23 -2.16 -9.01
CA ASP A 92 -15.17 -1.42 -9.84
C ASP A 92 -16.12 -0.59 -8.98
N PHE A 93 -16.63 -1.14 -7.88
CA PHE A 93 -17.45 -0.38 -6.93
C PHE A 93 -16.66 0.75 -6.24
N ILE A 94 -15.39 0.51 -5.87
CA ILE A 94 -14.53 1.53 -5.25
C ILE A 94 -14.31 2.69 -6.22
N LEU A 95 -14.02 2.40 -7.49
CA LEU A 95 -13.78 3.41 -8.52
C LEU A 95 -15.06 4.11 -9.00
N ALA A 96 -16.22 3.44 -8.91
CA ALA A 96 -17.53 4.02 -9.21
C ALA A 96 -18.02 5.01 -8.13
N THR A 97 -17.30 5.15 -7.02
CA THR A 97 -17.68 6.06 -5.93
C THR A 97 -17.71 7.52 -6.41
N PRO A 98 -18.76 8.30 -6.09
CA PRO A 98 -18.93 9.65 -6.63
C PRO A 98 -17.84 10.66 -6.22
N SER A 99 -17.13 10.45 -5.12
CA SER A 99 -16.12 11.39 -4.62
C SER A 99 -14.75 11.18 -5.25
N PHE A 100 -14.59 11.59 -6.51
CA PHE A 100 -13.31 11.54 -7.23
C PHE A 100 -12.15 12.20 -6.44
N TYR A 101 -12.43 13.27 -5.70
CA TYR A 101 -11.44 13.93 -4.83
C TYR A 101 -10.90 13.01 -3.72
N SER A 102 -11.75 12.17 -3.13
CA SER A 102 -11.34 11.21 -2.10
C SER A 102 -10.44 10.13 -2.70
N ILE A 103 -10.73 9.68 -3.92
CA ILE A 103 -9.88 8.70 -4.62
C ILE A 103 -8.50 9.30 -4.93
N ILE A 104 -8.42 10.55 -5.41
CA ILE A 104 -7.12 11.21 -5.63
C ILE A 104 -6.35 11.38 -4.32
N SER A 105 -7.05 11.79 -3.26
CA SER A 105 -6.44 11.94 -1.94
C SER A 105 -5.90 10.61 -1.41
N LEU A 106 -6.61 9.51 -1.67
CA LEU A 106 -6.12 8.16 -1.39
C LEU A 106 -4.83 7.86 -2.16
N PHE A 107 -4.73 8.21 -3.45
CA PHE A 107 -3.49 7.99 -4.22
C PHE A 107 -2.29 8.70 -3.59
N HIS A 108 -2.46 9.94 -3.14
CA HIS A 108 -1.39 10.67 -2.45
C HIS A 108 -0.96 9.98 -1.16
N ILE A 109 -1.92 9.53 -0.33
CA ILE A 109 -1.62 8.84 0.93
C ILE A 109 -0.90 7.51 0.67
N LEU A 110 -1.29 6.76 -0.37
CA LEU A 110 -0.60 5.53 -0.74
C LEU A 110 0.83 5.80 -1.23
N THR A 111 1.05 6.86 -2.01
CA THR A 111 2.40 7.30 -2.41
C THR A 111 3.23 7.69 -1.19
N ASP A 112 2.64 8.38 -0.20
CA ASP A 112 3.34 8.72 1.04
C ASP A 112 3.71 7.47 1.86
N TRP A 113 2.84 6.45 1.88
CA TRP A 113 3.11 5.16 2.53
C TRP A 113 4.20 4.34 1.83
N LEU A 114 4.47 4.57 0.54
CA LEU A 114 5.65 3.98 -0.12
C LEU A 114 6.96 4.53 0.45
N ASN A 115 6.95 5.76 0.98
CA ASN A 115 8.12 6.45 1.46
C ASN A 115 8.42 6.14 2.95
N VAL A 116 9.06 5.00 3.18
CA VAL A 116 9.43 4.53 4.53
C VAL A 116 10.42 5.48 5.23
N ASP A 117 11.30 6.18 4.50
CA ASP A 117 12.31 7.06 5.10
C ASP A 117 11.71 8.36 5.65
N ASN A 118 10.69 8.93 4.99
CA ASN A 118 9.96 10.10 5.50
C ASN A 118 9.08 9.71 6.71
N MET A 119 8.44 8.53 6.67
CA MET A 119 7.76 7.95 7.82
C MET A 119 8.68 7.87 9.04
N ASN A 120 9.92 7.41 8.87
CA ASN A 120 10.91 7.30 9.94
C ASN A 120 11.44 8.65 10.44
N SER A 121 11.47 9.70 9.59
CA SER A 121 11.84 11.06 9.99
C SER A 121 10.76 11.70 10.89
N ASN A 122 9.49 11.44 10.62
CA ASN A 122 8.39 11.92 11.47
C ASN A 122 8.38 11.24 12.84
N ILE A 123 8.92 10.03 13.00
CA ILE A 123 9.10 9.36 14.31
C ILE A 123 9.95 10.22 15.29
N SER A 124 10.78 11.13 14.79
CA SER A 124 11.55 12.05 15.64
C SER A 124 10.74 13.25 16.17
N ASN A 125 9.59 13.59 15.57
CA ASN A 125 8.81 14.79 15.87
C ASN A 125 7.29 14.58 16.00
N SER A 126 6.73 13.39 15.73
CA SER A 126 5.31 13.10 15.83
C SER A 126 5.03 12.07 16.93
N TYR A 127 4.00 12.34 17.74
CA TYR A 127 3.46 11.51 18.81
C TYR A 127 2.89 10.15 18.34
N THR A 128 3.22 9.72 17.11
CA THR A 128 2.79 8.48 16.48
C THR A 128 3.89 7.43 16.63
N ASN A 129 3.72 6.53 17.60
CA ASN A 129 4.61 5.39 17.84
C ASN A 129 4.45 4.31 16.75
N VAL A 130 4.67 4.65 15.47
CA VAL A 130 4.70 3.66 14.40
C VAL A 130 5.99 2.86 14.56
N THR A 131 5.86 1.58 14.90
CA THR A 131 7.02 0.70 14.98
C THR A 131 7.64 0.55 13.59
N ARG A 132 8.97 0.38 13.51
CA ARG A 132 9.67 0.22 12.23
C ARG A 132 9.10 -0.93 11.38
N SER A 133 8.56 -1.97 12.02
CA SER A 133 7.81 -3.07 11.38
C SER A 133 6.49 -2.62 10.75
N GLN A 134 5.75 -1.72 11.40
CA GLN A 134 4.45 -1.24 10.92
C GLN A 134 4.58 -0.37 9.66
N ALA A 135 5.67 0.41 9.54
CA ALA A 135 5.97 1.18 8.32
C ALA A 135 6.18 0.30 7.08
N TYR A 136 6.79 -0.88 7.25
CA TYR A 136 6.95 -1.83 6.14
C TYR A 136 5.61 -2.47 5.74
N ILE A 137 4.76 -2.80 6.71
CA ILE A 137 3.42 -3.36 6.45
C ILE A 137 2.55 -2.33 5.70
N GLN A 138 2.59 -1.06 6.09
CA GLN A 138 1.91 0.04 5.37
C GLN A 138 2.37 0.13 3.92
N ARG A 139 3.69 0.05 3.68
CA ARG A 139 4.25 0.05 2.33
C ARG A 139 3.73 -1.15 1.51
N GLU A 140 3.65 -2.33 2.10
CA GLU A 140 3.07 -3.50 1.40
C GLU A 140 1.60 -3.29 1.04
N PHE A 141 0.79 -2.76 1.96
CA PHE A 141 -0.61 -2.41 1.66
C PHE A 141 -0.70 -1.39 0.53
N ALA A 142 0.15 -0.36 0.56
CA ALA A 142 0.20 0.64 -0.50
C ALA A 142 0.54 0.04 -1.87
N ILE A 143 1.56 -0.83 -1.95
CA ILE A 143 1.93 -1.52 -3.20
C ILE A 143 0.78 -2.36 -3.72
N VAL A 144 0.12 -3.14 -2.85
CA VAL A 144 -0.99 -4.00 -3.25
C VAL A 144 -2.16 -3.19 -3.79
N LEU A 145 -2.56 -2.14 -3.07
CA LEU A 145 -3.71 -1.33 -3.45
C LEU A 145 -3.42 -0.47 -4.69
N LEU A 146 -2.23 0.12 -4.81
CA LEU A 146 -1.81 0.83 -6.02
C LEU A 146 -1.80 -0.10 -7.24
N ASN A 147 -1.25 -1.31 -7.10
CA ASN A 147 -1.25 -2.28 -8.20
C ASN A 147 -2.68 -2.65 -8.64
N ALA A 148 -3.61 -2.83 -7.69
CA ALA A 148 -5.01 -3.07 -8.02
C ALA A 148 -5.65 -1.89 -8.75
N LEU A 149 -5.48 -0.66 -8.23
CA LEU A 149 -6.05 0.56 -8.82
C LEU A 149 -5.59 0.80 -10.26
N VAL A 150 -4.28 0.70 -10.50
CA VAL A 150 -3.67 0.93 -11.82
C VAL A 150 -4.11 -0.14 -12.83
N ARG A 151 -4.36 -1.37 -12.37
CA ARG A 151 -4.83 -2.46 -13.24
C ARG A 151 -6.30 -2.34 -13.61
N CYS A 152 -7.12 -1.80 -12.72
CA CYS A 152 -8.56 -1.67 -12.94
C CYS A 152 -8.93 -0.47 -13.82
N ASP A 153 -8.27 0.69 -13.65
CA ASP A 153 -8.60 1.90 -14.40
C ASP A 153 -7.36 2.59 -14.99
N SER A 154 -7.40 2.80 -16.31
CA SER A 154 -6.38 3.52 -17.06
C SER A 154 -6.23 4.99 -16.64
N ASN A 155 -7.31 5.64 -16.21
CA ASN A 155 -7.24 7.02 -15.74
C ASN A 155 -6.56 7.08 -14.36
N ALA A 156 -6.90 6.17 -13.44
CA ALA A 156 -6.15 5.99 -12.20
C ALA A 156 -4.65 5.73 -12.47
N ALA A 157 -4.31 4.87 -13.43
CA ALA A 157 -2.92 4.62 -13.85
C ALA A 157 -2.21 5.91 -14.29
N HIS A 158 -2.87 6.76 -15.09
CA HIS A 158 -2.31 8.04 -15.53
C HIS A 158 -2.11 9.02 -14.37
N ILE A 159 -3.09 9.15 -13.48
CA ILE A 159 -3.03 10.08 -12.35
C ILE A 159 -1.91 9.65 -11.39
N ILE A 160 -1.87 8.38 -11.01
CA ILE A 160 -0.87 7.84 -10.06
C ILE A 160 0.56 8.00 -10.61
N ALA A 161 0.76 7.76 -11.91
CA ALA A 161 2.07 7.94 -12.56
C ALA A 161 2.52 9.41 -12.59
N ASN A 162 1.58 10.35 -12.61
CA ASN A 162 1.87 11.79 -12.57
C ASN A 162 2.08 12.33 -11.15
N ILE A 163 1.69 11.59 -10.10
CA ILE A 163 1.99 11.99 -8.72
C ILE A 163 3.52 12.01 -8.55
N PRO A 164 4.08 13.10 -8.01
CA PRO A 164 5.52 13.24 -7.87
C PRO A 164 6.15 12.05 -7.15
N TYR A 165 7.25 11.55 -7.71
CA TYR A 165 8.10 10.50 -7.14
C TYR A 165 7.48 9.09 -7.06
N THR A 166 6.19 8.86 -7.35
CA THR A 166 5.56 7.52 -7.22
C THR A 166 6.35 6.43 -7.96
N ILE A 167 6.67 6.66 -9.24
CA ILE A 167 7.47 5.71 -10.05
C ILE A 167 8.85 5.51 -9.42
N SER A 168 9.50 6.60 -8.99
CA SER A 168 10.81 6.51 -8.34
C SER A 168 10.76 5.71 -7.04
N LEU A 169 9.70 5.83 -6.24
CA LEU A 169 9.54 5.12 -4.97
C LEU A 169 9.32 3.61 -5.20
N LEU A 170 8.55 3.24 -6.23
CA LEU A 170 8.40 1.84 -6.64
C LEU A 170 9.72 1.24 -7.13
N ILE A 171 10.53 2.01 -7.87
CA ILE A 171 11.87 1.56 -8.30
C ILE A 171 12.83 1.48 -7.11
N ASN A 172 12.82 2.47 -6.21
CA ASN A 172 13.61 2.44 -4.98
C ASN A 172 13.32 1.18 -4.16
N PHE A 173 12.04 0.78 -4.07
CA PHE A 173 11.65 -0.45 -3.38
C PHE A 173 12.30 -1.71 -3.97
N LEU A 174 12.42 -1.79 -5.30
CA LEU A 174 13.13 -2.88 -5.97
C LEU A 174 14.65 -2.80 -5.74
N GLU A 175 15.25 -1.62 -5.88
CA GLU A 175 16.68 -1.39 -5.65
C GLU A 175 17.09 -1.68 -4.20
N ASP A 176 16.24 -1.33 -3.23
CA ASP A 176 16.46 -1.64 -1.81
C ASP A 176 16.54 -3.13 -1.55
N TYR A 177 15.70 -3.92 -2.23
CA TYR A 177 15.76 -5.37 -2.15
C TYR A 177 17.06 -5.92 -2.75
N GLU A 178 17.45 -5.45 -3.94
CA GLU A 178 18.71 -5.86 -4.57
C GLU A 178 19.90 -5.55 -3.68
N ARG A 179 19.97 -4.32 -3.16
CA ARG A 179 21.04 -3.85 -2.28
C ARG A 179 21.15 -4.70 -1.02
N LYS A 180 20.05 -4.85 -0.27
CA LYS A 180 20.02 -5.66 0.96
C LYS A 180 20.39 -7.11 0.70
N THR A 181 19.89 -7.69 -0.39
CA THR A 181 20.16 -9.10 -0.71
C THR A 181 21.62 -9.29 -1.13
N THR A 182 22.19 -8.34 -1.88
CA THR A 182 23.62 -8.34 -2.23
C THR A 182 24.52 -8.21 -0.99
N GLU A 183 24.14 -7.36 -0.02
CA GLU A 183 24.81 -7.25 1.28
C GLU A 183 24.76 -8.56 2.07
N LEU A 184 23.60 -9.24 2.08
CA LEU A 184 23.47 -10.55 2.73
C LEU A 184 24.32 -11.63 2.04
N ILE A 185 24.35 -11.66 0.71
CA ILE A 185 25.18 -12.59 -0.06
C ILE A 185 26.66 -12.35 0.25
N THR A 186 27.07 -11.09 0.34
CA THR A 186 28.45 -10.73 0.69
C THR A 186 28.81 -11.17 2.12
N ARG A 187 27.86 -11.08 3.06
CA ARG A 187 28.09 -11.40 4.48
C ARG A 187 28.05 -12.89 4.80
N TYR A 188 27.13 -13.64 4.19
CA TYR A 188 26.86 -15.03 4.56
C TYR A 188 27.15 -16.04 3.43
N GLY A 189 27.47 -15.56 2.22
CA GLY A 189 27.68 -16.39 1.04
C GLY A 189 26.39 -16.68 0.25
N SER A 190 26.53 -16.85 -1.07
CA SER A 190 25.40 -17.06 -1.99
C SER A 190 24.57 -18.29 -1.66
N ASP A 191 25.21 -19.41 -1.33
CA ASP A 191 24.53 -20.69 -1.05
C ASP A 191 23.68 -20.65 0.22
N TYR A 192 24.08 -19.84 1.19
CA TYR A 192 23.31 -19.66 2.42
C TYR A 192 22.07 -18.79 2.17
N VAL A 193 22.22 -17.68 1.46
CA VAL A 193 21.11 -16.80 1.12
C VAL A 193 20.10 -17.49 0.21
N LEU A 194 20.54 -18.19 -0.84
CA LEU A 194 19.64 -18.91 -1.75
C LEU A 194 18.77 -19.96 -1.03
N ARG A 195 19.30 -20.60 0.02
CA ARG A 195 18.52 -21.55 0.85
C ARG A 195 17.52 -20.87 1.77
N LEU A 196 17.75 -19.61 2.09
CA LEU A 196 16.87 -18.81 2.94
C LEU A 196 15.89 -17.96 2.15
N ILE A 197 16.07 -17.75 0.84
CA ILE A 197 15.11 -17.00 0.04
C ILE A 197 13.73 -17.69 0.13
N ASN A 198 12.69 -16.92 0.46
CA ASN A 198 11.32 -17.38 0.76
C ASN A 198 11.12 -18.09 2.11
N THR A 199 12.03 -17.92 3.08
CA THR A 199 11.79 -18.31 4.47
C THR A 199 11.36 -17.10 5.31
N GLN A 200 10.62 -17.34 6.40
CA GLN A 200 10.20 -16.28 7.32
C GLN A 200 11.40 -15.49 7.89
N GLU A 201 12.57 -16.12 8.01
CA GLU A 201 13.79 -15.48 8.51
C GLU A 201 14.32 -14.42 7.52
N THR A 202 14.30 -14.68 6.21
CA THR A 202 14.70 -13.67 5.23
C THR A 202 13.67 -12.57 5.08
N GLU A 203 12.38 -12.89 5.17
CA GLU A 203 11.31 -11.89 5.13
C GLU A 203 11.43 -10.89 6.30
N GLN A 204 11.83 -11.36 7.49
CA GLN A 204 12.12 -10.50 8.63
C GLN A 204 13.34 -9.59 8.43
N ILE A 205 14.33 -10.02 7.65
CA ILE A 205 15.56 -9.25 7.39
C ILE A 205 15.35 -8.26 6.24
N LEU A 206 14.71 -8.71 5.16
CA LEU A 206 14.49 -7.94 3.94
C LEU A 206 13.29 -7.00 4.08
N PHE A 207 12.35 -7.31 4.98
CA PHE A 207 11.08 -6.60 5.19
C PHE A 207 10.24 -6.50 3.91
N THR A 208 10.27 -7.56 3.10
CA THR A 208 9.50 -7.72 1.87
C THR A 208 9.51 -9.18 1.42
N THR A 209 8.55 -9.55 0.58
CA THR A 209 8.48 -10.85 -0.09
C THR A 209 8.72 -10.71 -1.60
N ASN A 210 8.99 -11.83 -2.28
CA ASN A 210 9.11 -11.84 -3.74
C ASN A 210 7.78 -11.49 -4.43
N ASP A 211 6.63 -11.84 -3.83
CA ASP A 211 5.31 -11.46 -4.32
C ASP A 211 5.13 -9.93 -4.32
N MET A 212 5.59 -9.24 -3.27
CA MET A 212 5.52 -7.78 -3.20
C MET A 212 6.39 -7.10 -4.26
N LEU A 213 7.57 -7.65 -4.56
CA LEU A 213 8.42 -7.15 -5.65
C LEU A 213 7.75 -7.37 -7.01
N ALA A 214 7.17 -8.55 -7.23
CA ALA A 214 6.42 -8.83 -8.45
C ALA A 214 5.25 -7.86 -8.60
N ARG A 215 4.49 -7.57 -7.52
CA ARG A 215 3.40 -6.59 -7.54
C ARG A 215 3.88 -5.17 -7.85
N ALA A 216 5.01 -4.74 -7.28
CA ALA A 216 5.60 -3.44 -7.59
C ALA A 216 6.01 -3.35 -9.07
N ALA A 217 6.65 -4.39 -9.60
CA ALA A 217 7.03 -4.46 -11.02
C ALA A 217 5.79 -4.48 -11.94
N THR A 218 4.76 -5.26 -11.61
CA THR A 218 3.49 -5.26 -12.37
C THR A 218 2.76 -3.93 -12.29
N CYS A 219 2.88 -3.21 -11.17
CA CYS A 219 2.31 -1.88 -11.01
C CYS A 219 2.98 -0.91 -11.99
N LEU A 220 4.32 -0.92 -12.07
CA LEU A 220 5.08 -0.15 -13.07
C LEU A 220 4.71 -0.55 -14.51
N LEU A 221 4.57 -1.84 -14.80
CA LEU A 221 4.14 -2.33 -16.11
C LEU A 221 2.72 -1.85 -16.47
N SER A 222 1.80 -1.85 -15.51
CA SER A 222 0.43 -1.41 -15.73
C SER A 222 0.37 0.11 -15.98
N MET A 223 1.25 0.88 -15.33
CA MET A 223 1.38 2.32 -15.59
C MET A 223 1.92 2.63 -16.99
N ILE A 224 2.90 1.87 -17.50
CA ILE A 224 3.51 2.14 -18.83
C ILE A 224 2.62 1.71 -19.99
N ASN A 225 1.71 0.74 -19.79
CA ASN A 225 0.71 0.36 -20.80
C ASN A 225 -0.13 1.56 -21.27
N TYR A 226 -0.20 2.63 -20.47
CA TYR A 226 -0.79 3.90 -20.86
C TYR A 226 0.24 4.82 -21.54
N THR A 227 0.00 5.15 -22.81
CA THR A 227 0.98 5.80 -23.70
C THR A 227 1.53 7.13 -23.18
N ASP A 228 0.72 7.92 -22.46
CA ASP A 228 1.15 9.23 -21.97
C ASP A 228 2.19 9.11 -20.84
N ASN A 229 2.19 8.01 -20.10
CA ASN A 229 3.09 7.78 -18.97
C ASN A 229 4.49 7.37 -19.43
N ILE A 230 4.66 6.94 -20.68
CA ILE A 230 5.94 6.46 -21.22
C ILE A 230 7.03 7.52 -21.07
N LYS A 231 6.71 8.80 -21.32
CA LYS A 231 7.66 9.92 -21.19
C LYS A 231 8.18 10.07 -19.75
N ILE A 232 7.35 9.76 -18.76
CA ILE A 232 7.71 9.83 -17.35
C ILE A 232 8.60 8.64 -17.00
N MET A 233 8.21 7.44 -17.45
CA MET A 233 8.95 6.20 -17.19
C MET A 233 10.35 6.20 -17.83
N LYS A 234 10.52 6.78 -19.02
CA LYS A 234 11.83 6.90 -19.71
C LYS A 234 12.91 7.57 -18.86
N LYS A 235 12.55 8.48 -17.95
CA LYS A 235 13.52 9.12 -17.05
C LYS A 235 14.22 8.13 -16.12
N TYR A 236 13.65 6.95 -15.94
CA TYR A 236 14.15 5.89 -15.06
C TYR A 236 14.64 4.66 -15.82
N GLU A 237 14.79 4.74 -17.15
CA GLU A 237 15.18 3.63 -18.02
C GLU A 237 16.49 2.97 -17.58
N ASP A 238 17.54 3.77 -17.31
CA ASP A 238 18.84 3.25 -16.86
C ASP A 238 18.75 2.46 -15.54
N ARG A 239 17.87 2.90 -14.62
CA ARG A 239 17.66 2.25 -13.33
C ARG A 239 16.94 0.91 -13.50
N ILE A 240 15.90 0.89 -14.34
CA ILE A 240 15.16 -0.33 -14.68
C ILE A 240 16.07 -1.32 -15.42
N LEU A 241 16.94 -0.83 -16.30
CA LEU A 241 17.93 -1.65 -16.99
C LEU A 241 18.89 -2.34 -16.00
N ASN A 242 19.45 -1.58 -15.05
CA ASN A 242 20.33 -2.14 -14.03
C ASN A 242 19.63 -3.24 -13.22
N LEU A 243 18.38 -3.01 -12.80
CA LEU A 243 17.58 -4.00 -12.09
C LEU A 243 17.29 -5.24 -12.94
N SER A 244 17.04 -5.09 -14.24
CA SER A 244 16.75 -6.22 -15.15
C SER A 244 17.94 -7.15 -15.36
N ILE A 245 19.17 -6.63 -15.24
CA ILE A 245 20.42 -7.39 -15.40
C ILE A 245 20.86 -8.00 -14.06
N SER A 246 20.22 -7.63 -12.94
CA SER A 246 20.56 -8.11 -11.62
C SER A 246 20.49 -9.63 -11.50
N ASN A 247 21.57 -10.24 -10.99
CA ASN A 247 21.64 -11.68 -10.73
C ASN A 247 20.87 -12.12 -9.48
N VAL A 248 20.39 -11.15 -8.69
CA VAL A 248 19.74 -11.38 -7.40
C VAL A 248 18.23 -11.33 -7.53
N MET A 249 17.72 -10.61 -8.54
CA MET A 249 16.29 -10.52 -8.82
C MET A 249 15.72 -11.83 -9.35
N ASP A 250 14.47 -12.11 -8.98
CA ASP A 250 13.74 -13.26 -9.53
C ASP A 250 13.57 -13.12 -11.05
N ARG A 251 13.65 -14.24 -11.76
CA ARG A 251 13.56 -14.27 -13.23
C ARG A 251 12.25 -13.70 -13.75
N ASN A 252 11.14 -13.90 -13.04
CA ASN A 252 9.85 -13.36 -13.46
C ASN A 252 9.81 -11.84 -13.34
N ILE A 253 10.40 -11.28 -12.28
CA ILE A 253 10.54 -9.83 -12.09
C ILE A 253 11.43 -9.25 -13.18
N GLY A 254 12.58 -9.87 -13.45
CA GLY A 254 13.47 -9.45 -14.53
C GLY A 254 12.77 -9.42 -15.90
N ARG A 255 11.89 -10.40 -16.18
CA ARG A 255 11.06 -10.39 -17.40
C ARG A 255 10.10 -9.21 -17.46
N ILE A 256 9.37 -8.94 -16.37
CA ILE A 256 8.45 -7.79 -16.28
C ILE A 256 9.21 -6.47 -16.51
N LEU A 257 10.39 -6.31 -15.90
CA LEU A 257 11.24 -5.13 -16.11
C LEU A 257 11.72 -5.00 -17.55
N THR A 258 12.06 -6.13 -18.19
CA THR A 258 12.43 -6.15 -19.61
C THR A 258 11.27 -5.76 -20.51
N ASP A 259 10.04 -6.19 -20.18
CA ASP A 259 8.84 -5.77 -20.92
C ASP A 259 8.62 -4.25 -20.81
N ILE A 260 8.83 -3.66 -19.64
CA ILE A 260 8.79 -2.20 -19.44
C ILE A 260 9.81 -1.49 -20.34
N LEU A 261 11.05 -1.97 -20.40
CA LEU A 261 12.09 -1.40 -21.27
C LEU A 261 11.72 -1.52 -22.75
N HIS A 262 11.13 -2.64 -23.14
CA HIS A 262 10.63 -2.83 -24.50
C HIS A 262 9.54 -1.80 -24.84
N TYR A 263 8.57 -1.55 -23.94
CA TYR A 263 7.57 -0.49 -24.12
C TYR A 263 8.21 0.90 -24.22
N CYS A 264 9.20 1.22 -23.39
CA CYS A 264 9.95 2.48 -23.50
C CYS A 264 10.61 2.63 -24.88
N SER A 265 11.19 1.55 -25.42
CA SER A 265 11.91 1.55 -26.69
C SER A 265 11.00 1.67 -27.92
N LEU A 266 9.80 1.07 -27.89
CA LEU A 266 8.87 1.06 -29.02
C LEU A 266 8.32 2.46 -29.34
N TYR A 267 8.03 3.25 -28.32
CA TYR A 267 7.47 4.60 -28.47
C TYR A 267 8.58 5.66 -28.54
N ASN A 268 9.68 5.35 -29.24
CA ASN A 268 10.78 6.27 -29.57
C ASN A 268 10.54 7.12 -30.83
N SER A 269 9.34 7.04 -31.42
CA SER A 269 8.91 7.84 -32.58
C SER A 269 8.01 9.00 -32.18
#